data_AF-A0A969F5T7-F1
#
_entry.id   AF-A0A969F5T7-F1
#
_cell.length_a   1.000
_cell.length_b   1.000
_cell.length_c   1.000
_cell.angle_alpha   90.00
_cell.angle_beta   90.00
_cell.angle_gamma   90.00
#
_symmetry.space_group_name_H-M   'P 1'
#
loop_
_entity.id
_entity.type
_entity.pdbx_description
1 polymer ?
#
loop_
_entity_poly.entity_id
_entity_poly.type
_entity_poly.pdbx_seq_one_letter_code
_entity_poly.pdbx_strand_id
1 'polypeptide(L)'
;MPGYACEHNLTYWRNGEYLGLGAGAHGHAAGVRYAVVKQPRVYIRRLQQADQPEYPLSTAVAESHPLSTPEQMSDTVITQLRLLEEGLDLAAFAQNLGNRY
;
A
#
# COMPACT_ATOMS: atom_id res chain seq x y z
N MET A 1 -21.31 7.29 14.81
CA MET A 1 -22.42 6.96 13.89
C MET A 1 -21.89 6.02 12.82
N PRO A 2 -22.51 4.87 12.57
CA PRO A 2 -22.18 4.01 11.44
C PRO A 2 -22.29 4.79 10.11
N GLY A 3 -21.42 4.53 9.14
CA GLY A 3 -21.52 5.07 7.78
C GLY A 3 -20.73 6.35 7.45
N TYR A 4 -20.02 6.95 8.41
CA TYR A 4 -19.15 8.13 8.17
C TYR A 4 -17.66 7.79 8.10
N ALA A 5 -17.32 6.50 8.09
CA ALA A 5 -15.93 6.07 7.98
C ALA A 5 -15.41 6.35 6.57
N CYS A 6 -14.23 6.95 6.49
CA CYS A 6 -13.54 7.17 5.22
C CYS A 6 -13.05 5.83 4.67
N GLU A 7 -13.54 5.41 3.50
CA GLU A 7 -13.17 4.14 2.88
C GLU A 7 -11.66 4.05 2.63
N HIS A 8 -11.00 5.15 2.23
CA HIS A 8 -9.56 5.19 2.07
C HIS A 8 -8.82 4.89 3.39
N ASN A 9 -9.27 5.48 4.50
CA ASN A 9 -8.66 5.23 5.80
C ASN A 9 -8.90 3.80 6.25
N LEU A 10 -10.09 3.24 5.99
CA LEU A 10 -10.39 1.86 6.29
C LEU A 10 -9.51 0.90 5.48
N THR A 11 -9.30 1.13 4.19
CA THR A 11 -8.36 0.34 3.38
C THR A 11 -6.96 0.38 3.98
N TYR A 12 -6.47 1.56 4.36
CA TYR A 12 -5.17 1.71 4.98
C TYR A 12 -5.08 1.00 6.35
N TRP A 13 -6.09 1.16 7.22
CA TRP A 13 -6.10 0.55 8.55
C TRP A 13 -6.30 -0.96 8.53
N ARG A 14 -6.96 -1.50 7.50
CA ARG A 14 -7.05 -2.94 7.26
C ARG A 14 -5.80 -3.52 6.60
N ASN A 15 -4.77 -2.70 6.38
CA ASN A 15 -3.55 -3.03 5.64
C ASN A 15 -3.84 -3.57 4.22
N GLY A 16 -4.91 -3.04 3.60
CA GLY A 16 -5.29 -3.40 2.23
C GLY A 16 -4.34 -2.81 1.19
N GLU A 17 -4.40 -3.37 -0.01
CA GLU A 17 -3.68 -2.83 -1.16
C GLU A 17 -4.35 -1.54 -1.68
N TYR A 18 -3.54 -0.59 -2.12
CA TYR A 18 -3.98 0.65 -2.75
C TYR A 18 -2.90 1.21 -3.68
N LEU A 19 -3.35 1.84 -4.77
CA LEU A 19 -2.47 2.49 -5.73
C LEU A 19 -2.23 3.95 -5.35
N GLY A 20 -0.96 4.33 -5.28
CA GLY A 20 -0.52 5.72 -5.16
C GLY A 20 -0.42 6.38 -6.53
N LEU A 21 -1.36 7.28 -6.85
CA LEU A 21 -1.39 7.99 -8.12
C LEU A 21 -1.14 9.49 -7.91
N GLY A 22 -0.32 10.07 -8.79
CA GLY A 22 0.05 11.49 -8.74
C GLY A 22 1.39 11.76 -8.08
N ALA A 23 1.89 12.99 -8.26
CA ALA A 23 3.18 13.39 -7.72
C ALA A 23 3.20 13.32 -6.19
N GLY A 24 4.21 12.65 -5.63
CA GLY A 24 4.38 12.47 -4.18
C GLY A 24 3.47 11.43 -3.54
N ALA A 25 2.67 10.70 -4.32
CA ALA A 25 1.83 9.63 -3.80
C ALA A 25 2.66 8.42 -3.34
N HIS A 26 2.15 7.71 -2.34
CA HIS A 26 2.64 6.41 -1.92
C HIS A 26 1.64 5.34 -2.30
N GLY A 27 2.12 4.16 -2.67
CA GLY A 27 1.29 3.01 -2.98
C GLY A 27 1.82 1.73 -2.33
N HIS A 28 0.90 0.78 -2.15
CA HIS A 28 1.15 -0.53 -1.58
C HIS A 28 0.29 -1.54 -2.34
N ALA A 29 0.89 -2.34 -3.21
CA ALA A 29 0.15 -3.35 -3.98
C ALA A 29 1.10 -4.45 -4.46
N ALA A 30 0.56 -5.65 -4.70
CA ALA A 30 1.32 -6.86 -5.07
C ALA A 30 2.54 -7.13 -4.17
N GLY A 31 2.42 -6.85 -2.87
CA GLY A 31 3.53 -7.01 -1.92
C GLY A 31 4.71 -6.05 -2.12
N VAL A 32 4.51 -4.95 -2.88
CA VAL A 32 5.51 -3.91 -3.12
C VAL A 32 5.03 -2.58 -2.53
N ARG A 33 5.92 -1.88 -1.83
CA ARG A 33 5.75 -0.47 -1.49
C ARG A 33 6.53 0.40 -2.45
N TYR A 34 5.92 1.49 -2.86
CA TYR A 34 6.54 2.44 -3.78
C TYR A 34 6.16 3.87 -3.47
N ALA A 35 7.03 4.80 -3.87
CA ALA A 35 6.78 6.24 -3.81
C ALA A 35 6.95 6.86 -5.19
N VAL A 36 6.00 7.73 -5.55
CA VAL A 36 6.02 8.49 -6.80
C VAL A 36 6.84 9.76 -6.62
N VAL A 37 7.56 10.17 -7.66
CA VAL A 37 8.35 11.42 -7.64
C VAL A 37 7.53 12.60 -7.11
N LYS A 38 8.11 13.37 -6.18
CA LYS A 38 7.41 14.45 -5.46
C LYS A 38 7.11 15.67 -6.35
N GLN A 39 7.96 15.96 -7.33
CA GLN A 39 7.85 17.17 -8.14
C GLN A 39 6.88 16.96 -9.31
N PRO A 40 5.78 17.74 -9.42
CA PRO A 40 4.77 17.55 -10.47
C PRO A 40 5.33 17.64 -11.90
N ARG A 41 6.30 18.53 -12.14
CA ARG A 41 6.97 18.64 -13.45
C ARG A 41 7.75 17.38 -13.83
N VAL A 42 8.39 16.73 -12.85
CA VAL A 42 9.13 15.47 -13.05
C VAL A 42 8.16 14.31 -13.23
N TYR A 43 7.07 14.28 -12.46
CA TYR A 43 5.98 13.31 -12.61
C TYR A 43 5.44 13.30 -14.05
N ILE A 44 5.04 14.47 -14.57
CA ILE A 44 4.50 14.61 -15.93
C ILE A 44 5.53 14.15 -16.97
N ARG A 45 6.80 14.55 -16.83
CA ARG A 45 7.86 14.15 -17.76
C ARG A 45 8.06 12.64 -17.78
N ARG A 46 8.11 11.99 -16.62
CA ARG A 46 8.30 10.53 -16.53
C ARG A 46 7.12 9.77 -17.13
N LEU A 47 5.89 10.24 -16.93
CA LEU A 47 4.70 9.64 -17.56
C LEU A 47 4.69 9.70 -19.09
N GLN A 48 5.50 10.54 -19.72
CA GLN A 48 5.61 10.62 -21.18
C GLN A 48 6.58 9.58 -21.77
N GLN A 49 7.29 8.81 -20.92
CA GLN A 49 8.17 7.74 -21.37
C GLN A 49 7.33 6.56 -21.90
N ALA A 50 7.82 5.89 -22.94
CA ALA A 50 7.13 4.75 -23.57
C ALA A 50 7.28 3.43 -22.78
N ASP A 51 8.08 3.44 -21.71
CA ASP A 51 8.30 2.26 -20.87
C ASP A 51 6.98 1.81 -20.21
N GLN A 52 6.83 0.50 -20.07
CA GLN A 52 5.69 -0.13 -19.41
C GLN A 52 6.19 -0.98 -18.24
N PRO A 53 6.35 -0.37 -17.05
CA PRO A 53 6.73 -1.11 -15.86
C PRO A 53 5.66 -2.14 -15.49
N GLU A 54 6.07 -3.22 -14.85
CA GLU A 54 5.15 -4.22 -14.33
C GLU A 54 4.27 -3.61 -13.23
N TYR A 55 3.03 -4.11 -13.14
CA TYR A 55 2.13 -3.76 -12.03
C TYR A 55 2.82 -4.06 -10.68
N PRO A 56 2.75 -3.15 -9.69
CA PRO A 56 1.91 -1.95 -9.62
C PRO A 56 2.63 -0.64 -10.01
N LEU A 57 3.81 -0.73 -10.62
CA LEU A 57 4.68 0.41 -10.84
C LEU A 57 4.28 1.22 -12.07
N SER A 58 4.70 2.49 -12.08
CA SER A 58 4.63 3.37 -13.26
C SER A 58 5.98 3.99 -13.49
N THR A 59 6.19 4.58 -14.67
CA THR A 59 7.43 5.27 -15.02
C THR A 59 7.76 6.42 -14.06
N ALA A 60 6.75 6.95 -13.37
CA ALA A 60 6.89 8.01 -12.38
C ALA A 60 7.32 7.54 -10.98
N VAL A 61 7.45 6.24 -10.74
CA VAL A 61 7.96 5.70 -9.47
C VAL A 61 9.42 6.16 -9.28
N ALA A 62 9.71 6.69 -8.10
CA ALA A 62 11.04 7.13 -7.71
C ALA A 62 11.83 6.01 -7.01
N GLU A 63 11.14 5.27 -6.16
CA GLU A 63 11.68 4.19 -5.34
C GLU A 63 10.60 3.14 -5.09
N SER A 64 11.02 1.88 -5.00
CA SER A 64 10.16 0.77 -4.64
C SER A 64 10.97 -0.32 -3.95
N HIS A 65 10.33 -1.05 -3.04
CA HIS A 65 10.91 -2.25 -2.44
C HIS A 65 9.81 -3.31 -2.21
N PRO A 66 10.15 -4.60 -2.36
CA PRO A 66 9.28 -5.68 -1.91
C PRO A 66 9.18 -5.64 -0.38
N LEU A 67 8.00 -5.91 0.15
CA LEU A 67 7.78 -6.02 1.58
C LEU A 67 8.21 -7.40 2.08
N SER A 68 9.14 -7.41 3.03
CA SER A 68 9.48 -8.61 3.78
C SER A 68 8.32 -9.07 4.68
N THR A 69 8.30 -10.35 5.04
CA THR A 69 7.30 -10.88 5.99
C THR A 69 7.26 -10.11 7.30
N PRO A 70 8.40 -9.80 7.96
CA PRO A 70 8.38 -9.01 9.19
C PRO A 70 7.76 -7.61 9.01
N GLU A 71 7.95 -6.96 7.85
CA GLU A 71 7.31 -5.67 7.55
C GLU A 71 5.80 -5.84 7.40
N GLN A 72 5.34 -6.80 6.58
CA GLN A 72 3.92 -7.10 6.42
C GLN A 72 3.24 -7.42 7.77
N MET A 73 3.93 -8.18 8.63
CA MET A 73 3.47 -8.49 9.99
C MET A 73 3.31 -7.23 10.83
N SER A 74 4.38 -6.43 10.91
CA SER A 74 4.44 -5.21 11.72
C SER A 74 3.38 -4.20 11.29
N ASP A 75 3.24 -4.01 9.96
CA ASP A 75 2.23 -3.12 9.39
C ASP A 75 0.81 -3.56 9.73
N THR A 76 0.51 -4.85 9.57
CA THR A 76 -0.83 -5.38 9.86
C THR A 76 -1.18 -5.18 11.33
N VAL A 77 -0.26 -5.51 12.24
CA VAL A 77 -0.48 -5.33 13.68
C VAL A 77 -0.68 -3.85 14.03
N ILE A 78 0.21 -2.95 13.57
CA ILE A 78 0.16 -1.53 13.92
C ILE A 78 -1.10 -0.85 13.35
N THR A 79 -1.54 -1.26 12.16
CA THR A 79 -2.68 -0.63 11.47
C THR A 79 -4.02 -1.17 11.96
N GLN A 80 -4.19 -2.49 12.09
CA GLN A 80 -5.47 -3.08 12.49
C GLN A 80 -5.81 -2.83 13.96
N LEU A 81 -4.82 -2.66 14.84
CA LEU A 81 -5.06 -2.24 16.23
C LEU A 81 -5.70 -0.84 16.35
N ARG A 82 -5.77 -0.06 15.25
CA ARG A 82 -6.51 1.22 15.22
C ARG A 82 -8.02 1.03 15.04
N LEU A 83 -8.46 -0.13 14.54
CA LEU A 83 -9.86 -0.45 14.35
C LEU A 83 -10.43 -0.93 15.69
N LEU A 84 -11.17 -0.08 16.40
CA LEU A 84 -11.65 -0.38 17.76
C LEU A 84 -12.69 -1.52 17.80
N GLU A 85 -13.46 -1.70 16.73
CA GLU A 85 -14.49 -2.73 16.63
C GLU A 85 -13.96 -4.01 15.97
N GLU A 86 -13.20 -3.90 14.87
CA GLU A 86 -12.66 -5.04 14.13
C GLU A 86 -11.41 -5.62 14.80
N GLY A 87 -10.51 -4.76 15.28
CA GLY A 87 -9.24 -5.14 15.89
C GLY A 87 -8.33 -5.95 14.95
N LEU A 88 -7.37 -6.65 15.56
CA LEU A 88 -6.52 -7.64 14.89
C LEU A 88 -7.18 -9.02 14.96
N ASP A 89 -7.59 -9.56 13.81
CA ASP A 89 -8.01 -10.96 13.71
C ASP A 89 -6.77 -11.88 13.73
N LEU A 90 -6.52 -12.53 14.87
CA LEU A 90 -5.37 -13.41 15.06
C LEU A 90 -5.40 -14.66 14.16
N ALA A 91 -6.59 -15.18 13.84
CA ALA A 91 -6.72 -16.36 12.99
C ALA A 91 -6.39 -16.00 11.54
N ALA A 92 -6.97 -14.90 11.03
CA ALA A 92 -6.68 -14.39 9.69
C ALA A 92 -5.21 -13.96 9.56
N PHE A 93 -4.66 -13.33 10.60
CA PHE A 93 -3.25 -12.93 10.66
C PHE A 93 -2.32 -14.15 10.54
N ALA A 94 -2.57 -15.21 11.34
CA ALA A 94 -1.79 -16.44 11.27
C ALA A 94 -1.90 -17.14 9.90
N GLN A 95 -3.09 -17.15 9.30
CA GLN A 95 -3.33 -17.81 8.02
C GLN A 95 -2.68 -17.08 6.83
N ASN A 96 -2.79 -15.75 6.78
CA ASN A 96 -2.26 -14.95 5.67
C ASN A 96 -0.73 -14.90 5.62
N LEU A 97 -0.08 -15.08 6.77
CA LEU A 97 1.38 -15.09 6.89
C LEU A 97 1.96 -16.51 6.95
N GLY A 98 1.14 -17.51 7.28
CA GLY A 98 1.50 -18.93 7.24
C GLY A 98 1.39 -19.58 5.86
N ASN A 99 0.53 -19.06 4.96
CA ASN A 99 0.27 -19.67 3.63
C ASN A 99 0.94 -18.96 2.44
N ARG A 100 1.75 -17.92 2.64
CA ARG A 100 2.49 -17.26 1.55
C ARG A 100 3.88 -17.87 1.28
N TYR A 101 4.15 -19.07 1.81
CA TYR A 101 5.38 -19.86 1.60
C TYR A 101 5.09 -21.35 1.48
#